data_AF-A0AAW6SNT7-F1
#
_entry.id   AF-A0AAW6SNT7-F1
#
_cell.length_a   1.000
_cell.length_b   1.000
_cell.length_c   1.000
_cell.angle_alpha   90.00
_cell.angle_beta   90.00
_cell.angle_gamma   90.00
#
_symmetry.space_group_name_H-M   'P 1'
#
loop_
_entity.id
_entity.type
_entity.pdbx_description
1 polymer ?
#
loop_
_entity_poly.entity_id
_entity_poly.type
_entity_poly.pdbx_seq_one_letter_code
_entity_poly.pdbx_strand_id
1 'polypeptide(L)'
;MDKTKKLNKLVVEYQYTKSDEVFTKIYEIISKEWRNLPTVASSIRADIHDLIAAYEQALLKCVKEFDGKSEFLNYYRYVATNERTNLYLKNKRYHEKFYEIESERDDKIEATIESIADEKTVESVVHGNKKADQLALIDSLLNGADETTTAIVEAFLKHPKPTATAIAKELGVHHSKVIRKLEKLAGKFDSKKYGNYRDFLVAI
;
A
#
# COMPACT_ATOMS: atom_id res chain seq x y z
N MET A 1 -31.99 -14.60 11.45
CA MET A 1 -32.53 -13.83 10.32
C MET A 1 -31.42 -13.67 9.30
N ASP A 2 -31.64 -14.07 8.06
CA ASP A 2 -30.65 -14.05 6.98
C ASP A 2 -30.02 -12.65 6.80
N LYS A 3 -28.69 -12.58 6.65
CA LYS A 3 -27.91 -11.32 6.61
C LYS A 3 -28.41 -10.41 5.48
N THR A 4 -28.74 -11.01 4.34
CA THR A 4 -29.30 -10.36 3.14
C THR A 4 -30.68 -9.75 3.41
N LYS A 5 -31.59 -10.51 4.05
CA LYS A 5 -32.93 -10.02 4.41
C LYS A 5 -32.88 -8.86 5.41
N LYS A 6 -31.93 -8.88 6.35
CA LYS A 6 -31.71 -7.75 7.27
C LYS A 6 -31.24 -6.51 6.51
N LEU A 7 -30.29 -6.67 5.60
CA LEU A 7 -29.76 -5.57 4.80
C LEU A 7 -30.82 -4.93 3.90
N ASN A 8 -31.64 -5.73 3.21
CA ASN A 8 -32.75 -5.22 2.40
C ASN A 8 -33.71 -4.36 3.23
N LYS A 9 -34.08 -4.81 4.44
CA LYS A 9 -34.96 -4.05 5.34
C LYS A 9 -34.35 -2.72 5.76
N LEU A 10 -33.06 -2.71 6.14
CA LEU A 10 -32.36 -1.48 6.53
C LEU A 10 -32.31 -0.45 5.39
N VAL A 11 -32.08 -0.89 4.15
CA VAL A 11 -32.03 0.00 3.00
C VAL A 11 -33.39 0.65 2.75
N VAL A 12 -34.47 -0.15 2.81
CA VAL A 12 -35.84 0.36 2.68
C VAL A 12 -36.16 1.33 3.82
N GLU A 13 -35.81 0.98 5.07
CA GLU A 13 -35.97 1.85 6.24
C GLU A 13 -35.23 3.18 6.07
N TYR A 14 -33.98 3.14 5.59
CA TYR A 14 -33.21 4.35 5.30
C TYR A 14 -33.86 5.18 4.18
N GLN A 15 -34.42 4.56 3.14
CA GLN A 15 -35.08 5.29 2.07
C GLN A 15 -36.26 6.13 2.58
N TYR A 16 -36.99 5.64 3.58
CA TYR A 16 -38.09 6.38 4.22
C TYR A 16 -37.63 7.37 5.29
N THR A 17 -36.72 6.96 6.17
CA THR A 17 -36.33 7.75 7.35
C THR A 17 -35.24 8.77 7.07
N LYS A 18 -34.37 8.49 6.09
CA LYS A 18 -33.11 9.22 5.85
C LYS A 18 -32.24 9.38 7.11
N SER A 19 -32.37 8.43 8.05
CA SER A 19 -31.64 8.46 9.32
C SER A 19 -30.18 8.03 9.13
N ASP A 20 -29.27 8.87 9.61
CA ASP A 20 -27.83 8.59 9.58
C ASP A 20 -27.49 7.30 10.35
N GLU A 21 -28.17 7.02 11.46
CA GLU A 21 -27.94 5.79 12.22
C GLU A 21 -28.27 4.52 11.42
N VAL A 22 -29.31 4.59 10.58
CA VAL A 22 -29.69 3.47 9.71
C VAL A 22 -28.65 3.33 8.60
N PHE A 23 -28.17 4.44 8.04
CA PHE A 23 -27.09 4.43 7.05
C PHE A 23 -25.80 3.85 7.61
N THR A 24 -25.38 4.24 8.82
CA THR A 24 -24.19 3.69 9.48
C THR A 24 -24.27 2.16 9.59
N LYS A 25 -25.43 1.62 9.96
CA LYS A 25 -25.66 0.16 10.01
C LYS A 25 -25.53 -0.50 8.64
N ILE A 26 -26.03 0.14 7.58
CA ILE A 26 -25.87 -0.36 6.20
C ILE A 26 -24.39 -0.36 5.82
N TYR A 27 -23.71 0.76 6.07
CA TYR A 27 -22.29 0.96 5.77
C TYR A 27 -21.42 -0.10 6.45
N GLU A 28 -21.60 -0.32 7.76
CA GLU A 28 -20.85 -1.33 8.51
C GLU A 28 -21.03 -2.77 7.99
N ILE A 29 -22.20 -3.08 7.44
CA ILE A 29 -22.46 -4.40 6.85
C ILE A 29 -21.75 -4.54 5.50
N ILE A 30 -21.81 -3.49 4.68
CA ILE A 30 -21.24 -3.49 3.33
C ILE A 30 -19.72 -3.38 3.35
N SER A 31 -19.15 -2.51 4.20
CA SER A 31 -17.70 -2.29 4.25
C SER A 31 -16.92 -3.54 4.66
N LYS A 32 -17.54 -4.42 5.47
CA LYS A 32 -16.98 -5.76 5.81
C LYS A 32 -16.85 -6.70 4.61
N GLU A 33 -17.53 -6.43 3.51
CA GLU A 33 -17.40 -7.21 2.27
C GLU A 33 -16.19 -6.77 1.43
N TRP A 34 -15.58 -5.61 1.74
CA TRP A 34 -14.44 -5.08 1.01
C TRP A 34 -13.15 -5.75 1.47
N ARG A 35 -12.76 -6.83 0.78
CA ARG A 35 -11.58 -7.63 1.11
C ARG A 35 -10.41 -7.31 0.19
N ASN A 36 -9.19 -7.47 0.71
CA ASN A 36 -7.94 -7.33 -0.04
C ASN A 36 -7.83 -5.98 -0.80
N LEU A 37 -8.31 -4.90 -0.18
CA LEU A 37 -8.32 -3.55 -0.76
C LEU A 37 -6.96 -3.15 -1.38
N PRO A 38 -5.79 -3.34 -0.73
CA PRO A 38 -4.51 -2.97 -1.31
C PRO A 38 -4.20 -3.71 -2.62
N THR A 39 -4.48 -5.01 -2.65
CA THR A 39 -4.28 -5.86 -3.84
C THR A 39 -5.23 -5.47 -4.96
N VAL A 40 -6.49 -5.21 -4.64
CA VAL A 40 -7.50 -4.81 -5.64
C VAL A 40 -7.13 -3.44 -6.22
N ALA A 41 -6.80 -2.45 -5.39
CA ALA A 41 -6.41 -1.10 -5.81
C ALA A 41 -5.19 -1.15 -6.74
N SER A 42 -4.16 -1.91 -6.36
CA SER A 42 -2.95 -2.10 -7.18
C SER A 42 -3.28 -2.71 -8.55
N SER A 43 -4.17 -3.70 -8.61
CA SER A 43 -4.52 -4.37 -9.87
C SER A 43 -5.27 -3.48 -10.86
N ILE A 44 -5.88 -2.39 -10.38
CA ILE A 44 -6.57 -1.40 -11.21
C ILE A 44 -5.77 -0.09 -11.36
N ARG A 45 -4.51 -0.06 -10.92
CA ARG A 45 -3.65 1.13 -10.95
C ARG A 45 -4.27 2.33 -10.23
N ALA A 46 -4.89 2.09 -9.08
CA ALA A 46 -5.48 3.13 -8.24
C ALA A 46 -4.88 3.10 -6.83
N ASP A 47 -5.06 4.18 -6.10
CA ASP A 47 -4.81 4.20 -4.66
C ASP A 47 -5.96 3.51 -3.89
N ILE A 48 -5.68 3.09 -2.65
CA ILE A 48 -6.69 2.48 -1.77
C ILE A 48 -7.83 3.46 -1.49
N HIS A 49 -7.54 4.75 -1.29
CA HIS A 49 -8.56 5.77 -1.02
C HIS A 49 -9.48 5.97 -2.23
N ASP A 50 -8.94 5.95 -3.45
CA ASP A 50 -9.75 6.00 -4.68
C ASP A 50 -10.69 4.80 -4.81
N LEU A 51 -10.20 3.60 -4.48
CA LEU A 51 -11.02 2.39 -4.51
C LEU A 51 -12.14 2.44 -3.47
N ILE A 52 -11.85 2.91 -2.25
CA ILE A 52 -12.86 3.08 -1.20
C ILE A 52 -13.91 4.10 -1.65
N ALA A 53 -13.49 5.26 -2.16
CA ALA A 53 -14.41 6.28 -2.66
C ALA A 53 -15.33 5.75 -3.77
N ALA A 54 -14.79 4.92 -4.69
CA ALA A 54 -15.60 4.28 -5.72
C ALA A 54 -16.65 3.30 -5.14
N TYR A 55 -16.30 2.55 -4.10
CA TYR A 55 -17.23 1.66 -3.40
C TYR A 55 -18.30 2.41 -2.61
N GLU A 56 -17.92 3.51 -1.97
CA GLU A 56 -18.85 4.39 -1.25
C GLU A 56 -19.82 5.07 -2.21
N GLN A 57 -19.33 5.55 -3.35
CA GLN A 57 -20.17 6.10 -4.41
C GLN A 57 -21.16 5.06 -4.95
N ALA A 58 -20.70 3.82 -5.17
CA ALA A 58 -21.57 2.71 -5.55
C ALA A 58 -22.65 2.45 -4.49
N LEU A 59 -22.28 2.48 -3.20
CA LEU A 59 -23.21 2.29 -2.09
C LEU A 59 -24.28 3.37 -2.08
N LEU A 60 -23.88 4.64 -2.13
CA LEU A 60 -24.80 5.79 -2.15
C LEU A 60 -25.80 5.71 -3.30
N LYS A 61 -25.31 5.36 -4.50
CA LYS A 61 -26.16 5.14 -5.68
C LYS A 61 -27.16 4.01 -5.44
N CYS A 62 -26.69 2.85 -4.97
CA CYS A 62 -27.54 1.70 -4.75
C CYS A 62 -28.63 1.98 -3.71
N VAL A 63 -28.26 2.59 -2.58
CA VAL A 63 -29.22 2.91 -1.52
C VAL A 63 -30.30 3.89 -2.01
N LYS A 64 -29.95 4.81 -2.92
CA LYS A 64 -30.91 5.74 -3.52
C LYS A 64 -31.86 5.07 -4.51
N GLU A 65 -31.35 4.16 -5.34
CA GLU A 65 -32.08 3.57 -6.49
C GLU A 65 -32.71 2.20 -6.21
N PHE A 66 -32.44 1.59 -5.05
CA PHE A 66 -32.91 0.25 -4.74
C PHE A 66 -34.44 0.15 -4.72
N ASP A 67 -34.98 -0.83 -5.45
CA ASP A 67 -36.42 -1.02 -5.68
C ASP A 67 -37.07 -2.12 -4.79
N GLY A 68 -36.27 -2.79 -3.96
CA GLY A 68 -36.74 -3.85 -3.06
C GLY A 68 -37.04 -5.20 -3.72
N LYS A 69 -36.93 -5.33 -5.04
CA LYS A 69 -37.29 -6.57 -5.76
C LYS A 69 -36.20 -7.63 -5.75
N SER A 70 -34.94 -7.22 -5.56
CA SER A 70 -33.77 -8.09 -5.59
C SER A 70 -33.00 -8.07 -4.26
N GLU A 71 -31.99 -8.93 -4.12
CA GLU A 71 -31.08 -8.87 -2.98
C GLU A 71 -30.13 -7.67 -3.12
N PHE A 72 -30.19 -6.74 -2.16
CA PHE A 72 -29.42 -5.51 -2.19
C PHE A 72 -27.92 -5.77 -2.34
N LEU A 73 -27.39 -6.80 -1.68
CA LEU A 73 -25.97 -7.13 -1.73
C LEU A 73 -25.50 -7.50 -3.14
N ASN A 74 -26.31 -8.24 -3.90
CA ASN A 74 -25.97 -8.63 -5.28
C ASN A 74 -26.04 -7.42 -6.21
N TYR A 75 -27.05 -6.57 -6.02
CA TYR A 75 -27.18 -5.31 -6.74
C TYR A 75 -25.97 -4.39 -6.47
N TYR A 76 -25.59 -4.21 -5.21
CA TYR A 76 -24.41 -3.45 -4.82
C TYR A 76 -23.13 -4.01 -5.46
N ARG A 77 -22.90 -5.33 -5.39
CA ARG A 77 -21.70 -5.97 -5.97
C ARG A 77 -21.59 -5.73 -7.48
N TYR A 78 -22.71 -5.77 -8.19
CA TYR A 78 -22.76 -5.46 -9.61
C TYR A 78 -22.34 -4.02 -9.88
N VAL A 79 -22.94 -3.05 -9.18
CA VAL A 79 -22.62 -1.62 -9.35
C VAL A 79 -21.17 -1.33 -8.94
N ALA A 80 -20.69 -1.86 -7.81
CA ALA A 80 -19.32 -1.67 -7.35
C ALA A 80 -18.27 -2.26 -8.33
N THR A 81 -18.60 -3.37 -8.99
CA THR A 81 -17.75 -3.95 -10.04
C THR A 81 -17.66 -3.03 -11.25
N ASN A 82 -18.78 -2.40 -11.63
CA ASN A 82 -18.82 -1.44 -12.71
C ASN A 82 -18.03 -0.17 -12.37
N GLU A 83 -18.19 0.39 -11.16
CA GLU A 83 -17.40 1.55 -10.71
C GLU A 83 -15.90 1.25 -10.69
N ARG A 84 -15.50 0.05 -10.23
CA ARG A 84 -14.11 -0.38 -10.30
C ARG A 84 -13.58 -0.44 -11.74
N THR A 85 -14.40 -0.91 -12.67
CA THR A 85 -14.03 -0.98 -14.09
C THR A 85 -13.88 0.42 -14.68
N ASN A 86 -14.78 1.35 -14.34
CA ASN A 86 -14.69 2.74 -14.74
C ASN A 86 -13.41 3.41 -14.21
N LEU A 87 -13.08 3.18 -12.94
CA LEU A 87 -11.86 3.67 -12.31
C LEU A 87 -10.61 3.14 -13.03
N TYR A 88 -10.56 1.84 -13.32
CA TYR A 88 -9.47 1.24 -14.09
C TYR A 88 -9.34 1.89 -15.49
N LEU A 89 -10.44 2.06 -16.22
CA LEU A 89 -10.41 2.67 -17.55
C LEU A 89 -9.94 4.13 -17.49
N LYS A 90 -10.35 4.88 -16.46
CA LYS A 90 -9.90 6.25 -16.22
C LYS A 90 -8.38 6.30 -15.97
N ASN A 91 -7.88 5.45 -15.09
CA ASN A 91 -6.46 5.42 -14.72
C ASN A 91 -5.59 4.89 -15.85
N LYS A 92 -6.07 3.90 -16.61
CA LYS A 92 -5.42 3.42 -17.83
C LYS A 92 -5.21 4.55 -18.82
N ARG A 93 -6.26 5.32 -19.13
CA ARG A 93 -6.19 6.48 -20.04
C ARG A 93 -5.23 7.56 -19.54
N TYR A 94 -5.21 7.81 -18.22
CA TYR A 94 -4.27 8.75 -17.62
C TYR A 94 -2.83 8.28 -17.85
N HIS A 95 -2.52 7.03 -17.49
CA HIS A 95 -1.19 6.47 -17.71
C HIS A 95 -0.77 6.49 -19.18
N GLU A 96 -1.65 6.10 -20.12
CA GLU A 96 -1.34 6.11 -21.55
C GLU A 96 -0.97 7.52 -22.04
N LYS A 97 -1.74 8.56 -21.64
CA LYS A 97 -1.43 9.94 -22.01
C LYS A 97 -0.10 10.44 -21.44
N PHE A 98 0.23 10.10 -20.20
CA PHE A 98 1.48 10.57 -19.58
C PHE A 98 2.71 9.88 -20.20
N TYR A 99 2.64 8.58 -20.50
CA TYR A 99 3.74 7.88 -21.15
C TYR A 99 3.95 8.27 -22.62
N GLU A 100 2.87 8.54 -23.38
CA GLU A 100 3.00 9.08 -24.74
C GLU A 100 3.73 10.43 -24.72
N ILE A 101 3.34 11.32 -23.80
CA ILE A 101 3.97 12.64 -23.63
C ILE A 101 5.44 12.55 -23.20
N GLU A 102 5.82 11.60 -22.35
CA GLU A 102 7.23 11.39 -21.99
C GLU A 102 8.05 10.82 -23.14
N SER A 103 7.48 9.92 -23.95
CA SER A 103 8.18 9.33 -25.11
C SER A 103 8.40 10.32 -26.26
N GLU A 104 7.52 11.33 -26.40
CA GLU A 104 7.65 12.41 -27.40
C GLU A 104 8.54 13.57 -26.92
N ARG A 105 8.88 13.62 -25.62
CA ARG A 105 9.71 14.68 -25.01
C ARG A 105 11.22 14.43 -25.06
N ASP A 106 11.67 13.31 -25.62
CA ASP A 106 13.11 13.03 -25.77
C ASP A 106 13.76 13.88 -26.89
N ASP A 107 12.95 14.55 -27.72
CA ASP A 107 13.41 15.53 -28.71
C ASP A 107 12.84 16.93 -28.42
N LYS A 108 13.56 17.68 -27.57
CA LYS A 108 13.39 19.12 -27.28
C LYS A 108 12.05 19.48 -26.62
N ILE A 109 12.09 19.74 -25.32
CA ILE A 109 11.79 21.05 -24.71
C ILE A 109 11.96 20.89 -23.19
N GLU A 110 12.84 21.72 -22.65
CA GLU A 110 13.01 22.02 -21.24
C GLU A 110 11.72 22.72 -20.75
N ALA A 111 10.64 21.95 -20.58
CA ALA A 111 9.42 22.41 -19.95
C ALA A 111 9.57 22.15 -18.45
N THR A 112 9.91 23.21 -17.72
CA THR A 112 9.86 23.30 -16.27
C THR A 112 8.43 23.01 -15.81
N ILE A 113 8.10 21.72 -15.63
CA ILE A 113 7.05 21.35 -14.70
C ILE A 113 7.66 21.69 -13.35
N GLU A 114 7.27 22.85 -12.79
CA GLU A 114 7.36 23.02 -11.34
C GLU A 114 6.61 21.83 -10.76
N SER A 115 7.38 20.85 -10.29
CA SER A 115 6.84 19.83 -9.43
C SER A 115 6.22 20.60 -8.28
N ILE A 116 4.90 20.61 -8.22
CA ILE A 116 4.23 20.76 -6.94
C ILE A 116 4.84 19.62 -6.15
N ALA A 117 5.81 19.94 -5.30
CA ALA A 117 6.37 18.99 -4.38
C ALA A 117 5.16 18.36 -3.73
N ASP A 118 5.00 17.04 -3.93
CA ASP A 118 4.03 16.24 -3.19
C ASP A 118 4.06 16.81 -1.78
N GLU A 119 2.94 17.34 -1.30
CA GLU A 119 2.81 17.70 0.10
C GLU A 119 3.06 16.38 0.84
N LYS A 120 4.33 16.13 1.14
CA LYS A 120 4.77 14.97 1.86
C LYS A 120 4.04 15.10 3.17
N THR A 121 2.99 14.30 3.33
CA THR A 121 2.30 14.15 4.61
C THR A 121 3.37 13.93 5.66
N VAL A 122 3.20 14.52 6.85
CA VAL A 122 4.18 14.44 7.94
C VAL A 122 4.66 12.99 8.14
N GLU A 123 3.77 12.02 7.90
CA GLU A 123 4.04 10.59 7.87
C GLU A 123 5.10 10.20 6.83
N SER A 124 4.99 10.62 5.57
CA SER A 124 5.98 10.28 4.52
C SER A 124 7.35 10.94 4.73
N VAL A 125 7.40 12.15 5.32
CA VAL A 125 8.66 12.79 5.75
C VAL A 125 9.30 11.98 6.89
N VAL A 126 8.49 11.57 7.87
CA VAL A 126 8.96 10.76 9.01
C VAL A 126 9.44 9.38 8.55
N HIS A 127 8.78 8.72 7.60
CA HIS A 127 9.23 7.44 7.04
C HIS A 127 10.50 7.58 6.20
N GLY A 128 10.61 8.64 5.39
CA GLY A 128 11.81 8.93 4.60
C GLY A 128 13.04 9.19 5.48
N ASN A 129 12.87 9.99 6.54
CA ASN A 129 13.93 10.26 7.52
C ASN A 129 14.35 8.99 8.27
N LYS A 130 13.38 8.15 8.68
CA LYS A 130 13.68 6.88 9.36
C LYS A 130 14.42 5.86 8.49
N LYS A 131 14.16 5.82 7.18
CA LYS A 131 14.93 4.98 6.24
C LYS A 131 16.36 5.50 6.08
N ALA A 132 16.55 6.81 6.05
CA ALA A 132 17.89 7.41 6.05
C ALA A 132 18.64 7.09 7.36
N ASP A 133 17.95 7.14 8.50
CA ASP A 133 18.51 6.79 9.81
C ASP A 133 18.92 5.31 9.89
N GLN A 134 18.11 4.40 9.32
CA GLN A 134 18.46 2.97 9.21
C GLN A 134 19.73 2.76 8.37
N LEU A 135 19.87 3.44 7.24
CA LEU A 135 21.06 3.33 6.39
C LEU A 135 22.29 3.91 7.09
N ALA A 136 22.15 5.06 7.75
CA ALA A 136 23.22 5.67 8.54
C ALA A 136 23.66 4.76 9.70
N LEU A 137 22.73 4.06 10.36
CA LEU A 137 23.05 3.06 11.36
C LEU A 137 23.83 1.90 10.75
N ILE A 138 23.38 1.34 9.62
CA ILE A 138 24.07 0.25 8.92
C ILE A 138 25.49 0.66 8.54
N ASP A 139 25.68 1.86 7.96
CA ASP A 139 26.98 2.41 7.61
C ASP A 139 27.89 2.56 8.85
N SER A 140 27.32 3.01 9.97
CA SER A 140 28.06 3.14 11.23
C SER A 140 28.53 1.78 11.79
N LEU A 141 27.73 0.72 11.63
CA LEU A 141 28.05 -0.64 12.07
C LEU A 141 29.07 -1.31 11.14
N LEU A 142 29.01 -0.98 9.85
CA LEU A 142 29.96 -1.40 8.84
C LEU A 142 31.32 -0.73 8.98
N ASN A 143 31.45 0.35 9.74
CA ASN A 143 32.74 0.99 10.00
C ASN A 143 33.73 -0.02 10.65
N GLY A 144 34.87 -0.24 9.99
CA GLY A 144 35.87 -1.25 10.36
C GLY A 144 35.40 -2.71 10.19
N ALA A 145 34.38 -2.98 9.38
CA ALA A 145 34.02 -4.34 8.97
C ALA A 145 34.92 -4.84 7.83
N ASP A 146 35.03 -6.16 7.71
CA ASP A 146 35.77 -6.79 6.62
C ASP A 146 34.97 -6.81 5.32
N GLU A 147 35.66 -6.82 4.18
CA GLU A 147 35.07 -6.77 2.83
C GLU A 147 33.96 -7.80 2.63
N THR A 148 34.12 -9.03 3.16
CA THR A 148 33.07 -10.04 3.07
C THR A 148 31.81 -9.71 3.86
N THR A 149 31.91 -8.97 4.96
CA THR A 149 30.73 -8.51 5.73
C THR A 149 30.00 -7.40 4.99
N THR A 150 30.73 -6.46 4.38
CA THR A 150 30.14 -5.39 3.55
C THR A 150 29.39 -5.97 2.36
N ALA A 151 30.00 -6.92 1.64
CA ALA A 151 29.35 -7.59 0.50
C ALA A 151 28.07 -8.35 0.91
N ILE A 152 28.06 -8.98 2.08
CA ILE A 152 26.87 -9.65 2.63
C ILE A 152 25.74 -8.65 2.89
N VAL A 153 26.05 -7.49 3.50
CA VAL A 153 25.03 -6.47 3.83
C VAL A 153 24.49 -5.80 2.57
N GLU A 154 25.35 -5.49 1.60
CA GLU A 154 24.91 -4.95 0.31
C GLU A 154 23.99 -5.91 -0.45
N ALA A 155 24.32 -7.20 -0.48
CA ALA A 155 23.46 -8.23 -1.05
C ALA A 155 22.13 -8.32 -0.30
N PHE A 156 22.15 -8.19 1.04
CA PHE A 156 20.95 -8.18 1.87
C PHE A 156 20.02 -6.99 1.55
N LEU A 157 20.59 -5.81 1.28
CA LEU A 157 19.84 -4.59 0.93
C LEU A 157 19.25 -4.63 -0.49
N LYS A 158 19.91 -5.30 -1.43
CA LYS A 158 19.47 -5.38 -2.84
C LYS A 158 18.49 -6.53 -3.11
N HIS A 159 18.53 -7.59 -2.32
CA HIS A 159 17.77 -8.80 -2.60
C HIS A 159 16.27 -8.66 -2.20
N PRO A 160 15.30 -9.03 -3.06
CA PRO A 160 13.87 -8.82 -2.80
C PRO A 160 13.30 -9.68 -1.65
N LYS A 161 13.94 -10.82 -1.35
CA LYS A 161 13.62 -11.71 -0.21
C LYS A 161 14.91 -12.17 0.48
N PRO A 162 15.57 -11.30 1.25
CA PRO A 162 16.90 -11.56 1.75
C PRO A 162 16.84 -12.67 2.81
N THR A 163 17.31 -13.85 2.44
CA THR A 163 17.50 -14.98 3.35
C THR A 163 18.97 -15.37 3.36
N ALA A 164 19.49 -15.85 4.49
CA ALA A 164 20.89 -16.23 4.61
C ALA A 164 21.31 -17.27 3.56
N THR A 165 20.39 -18.15 3.15
CA THR A 165 20.60 -19.14 2.09
C THR A 165 20.60 -18.55 0.68
N ALA A 166 19.71 -17.58 0.39
CA ALA A 166 19.70 -16.88 -0.89
C ALA A 166 20.98 -16.06 -1.09
N ILE A 167 21.39 -15.29 -0.08
CA ILE A 167 22.60 -14.46 -0.13
C ILE A 167 23.86 -15.33 -0.17
N ALA A 168 23.88 -16.44 0.57
CA ALA A 168 24.94 -17.42 0.51
C ALA A 168 25.13 -18.00 -0.90
N LYS A 169 24.02 -18.31 -1.60
CA LYS A 169 24.04 -18.79 -2.98
C LYS A 169 24.55 -17.74 -3.95
N GLU A 170 24.17 -16.48 -3.76
CA GLU A 170 24.60 -15.35 -4.59
C GLU A 170 26.10 -15.04 -4.42
N LEU A 171 26.60 -15.07 -3.19
CA LEU A 171 28.00 -14.76 -2.86
C LEU A 171 28.94 -15.97 -2.91
N GLY A 172 28.44 -17.17 -3.21
CA GLY A 172 29.24 -18.40 -3.27
C GLY A 172 29.83 -18.82 -1.92
N VAL A 173 29.18 -18.50 -0.80
CA VAL A 173 29.63 -18.81 0.56
C VAL A 173 28.66 -19.73 1.28
N HIS A 174 29.09 -20.42 2.33
CA HIS A 174 28.18 -21.22 3.15
C HIS A 174 27.24 -20.32 3.98
N HIS A 175 25.96 -20.66 4.07
CA HIS A 175 24.95 -19.88 4.81
C HIS A 175 25.30 -19.64 6.29
N SER A 176 25.97 -20.59 6.96
CA SER A 176 26.46 -20.38 8.34
C SER A 176 27.51 -19.26 8.44
N LYS A 177 28.29 -19.03 7.37
CA LYS A 177 29.24 -17.90 7.32
C LYS A 177 28.48 -16.57 7.24
N VAL A 178 27.41 -16.52 6.47
CA VAL A 178 26.52 -15.35 6.38
C VAL A 178 25.91 -15.02 7.75
N ILE A 179 25.31 -16.02 8.41
CA ILE A 179 24.70 -15.86 9.75
C ILE A 179 25.73 -15.36 10.76
N ARG A 180 26.89 -16.02 10.86
CA ARG A 180 27.94 -15.64 11.80
C ARG A 180 28.43 -14.19 11.60
N LYS A 181 28.51 -13.74 10.36
CA LYS A 181 28.92 -12.36 10.03
C LYS A 181 27.86 -11.34 10.42
N LEU A 182 26.58 -11.63 10.16
CA LEU A 182 25.46 -10.79 10.58
C LEU A 182 25.34 -10.72 12.11
N GLU A 183 25.52 -11.84 12.82
CA GLU A 183 25.54 -11.86 14.30
C GLU A 183 26.69 -11.03 14.87
N LYS A 184 27.87 -11.13 14.27
CA LYS A 184 29.03 -10.31 14.66
C LYS A 184 28.79 -8.82 14.43
N LEU A 185 28.10 -8.47 13.33
CA LEU A 185 27.71 -7.09 13.02
C LEU A 185 26.66 -6.58 14.00
N ALA A 186 25.64 -7.39 14.32
CA ALA A 186 24.63 -7.08 15.32
C ALA A 186 25.24 -6.87 16.72
N GLY A 187 26.28 -7.64 17.07
CA GLY A 187 27.02 -7.48 18.32
C GLY A 187 27.77 -6.15 18.45
N LYS A 188 27.96 -5.39 17.36
CA LYS A 188 28.52 -4.03 17.41
C LYS A 188 27.48 -2.96 17.76
N PHE A 189 26.21 -3.31 17.85
CA PHE A 189 25.15 -2.37 18.19
C PHE A 189 25.28 -1.93 19.66
N ASP A 190 25.46 -0.63 19.87
CA ASP A 190 25.51 -0.01 21.19
C ASP A 190 24.22 0.77 21.47
N SER A 191 23.40 0.27 22.40
CA SER A 191 22.14 0.89 22.79
C SER A 191 22.32 2.23 23.50
N LYS A 192 23.50 2.52 24.07
CA LYS A 192 23.80 3.83 24.66
C LYS A 192 24.06 4.89 23.60
N LYS A 193 24.61 4.48 22.45
CA LYS A 193 24.97 5.39 21.34
C LYS A 193 23.81 5.58 20.36
N TYR A 194 23.07 4.52 20.05
CA TYR A 194 22.05 4.53 19.01
C TYR A 194 20.60 4.43 19.54
N GLY A 195 20.41 4.30 20.85
CA GLY A 195 19.09 4.16 21.45
C GLY A 195 18.51 2.75 21.31
N ASN A 196 17.18 2.63 21.24
CA ASN A 196 16.53 1.32 21.16
C ASN A 196 16.48 0.84 19.72
N TYR A 197 17.00 -0.37 19.44
CA TYR A 197 16.96 -0.96 18.11
C TYR A 197 15.52 -1.08 17.54
N ARG A 198 14.50 -1.17 18.41
CA ARG A 198 13.09 -1.21 18.01
C ARG A 198 12.64 0.07 17.33
N ASP A 199 13.24 1.22 17.63
CA ASP A 199 12.90 2.50 17.01
C ASP A 199 13.17 2.47 15.50
N PHE A 200 14.11 1.62 15.08
CA PHE A 200 14.45 1.35 13.68
C PHE A 200 13.63 0.23 13.05
N LEU A 201 12.83 -0.54 13.80
CA LEU A 201 12.05 -1.69 13.30
C LEU A 201 10.57 -1.39 13.05
N VAL A 202 10.04 -0.29 13.55
CA VAL A 202 8.60 0.08 13.43
C VAL A 202 8.22 0.52 11.99
N ALA A 203 9.18 0.57 11.07
CA ALA A 203 9.01 1.08 9.70
C ALA A 203 8.79 -0.04 8.65
N ILE A 204 7.93 -1.03 8.92
CA ILE A 204 7.50 -2.03 7.93
C ILE A 204 5.98 -2.01 7.80
#